data_AF-A0A7S2D8M4-F1
#
_entry.id   AF-A0A7S2D8M4-F1
#
_cell.length_a   1.000
_cell.length_b   1.000
_cell.length_c   1.000
_cell.angle_alpha   90.00
_cell.angle_beta   90.00
_cell.angle_gamma   90.00
#
_symmetry.space_group_name_H-M   'P 1'
#
loop_
_entity.id
_entity.type
_entity.pdbx_description
1 polymer ?
#
loop_
_entity_poly.entity_id
_entity_poly.type
_entity_poly.pdbx_seq_one_letter_code
_entity_poly.pdbx_strand_id
1 'polypeptide(L)'
;GTGKTSLSKALAHKMSIRLAHLCKNAVMIEIHSHSLFSKWFSESGKLVARLFKHIFELVEDPETLVCVLIDEVESLTSARTNAMNGSEPGDAVRVVNSMLTNLDNLKVTH
;
A
#
# COMPACT_ATOMS: atom_id res chain seq x y z
N GLY A 1 -11.29 -16.44 -1.36
CA GLY A 1 -12.37 -15.43 -1.43
C GLY A 1 -13.25 -15.43 -0.19
N THR A 2 -12.71 -15.09 0.99
CA THR A 2 -13.48 -14.98 2.24
C THR A 2 -14.13 -13.60 2.44
N GLY A 3 -14.15 -12.75 1.40
CA GLY A 3 -14.77 -11.42 1.44
C GLY A 3 -13.96 -10.30 2.10
N LYS A 4 -12.70 -10.54 2.51
CA LYS A 4 -11.84 -9.52 3.17
C LYS A 4 -11.72 -8.23 2.36
N THR A 5 -11.27 -8.34 1.11
CA THR A 5 -11.11 -7.21 0.19
C THR A 5 -12.43 -6.49 -0.05
N SER A 6 -13.51 -7.24 -0.25
CA SER A 6 -14.87 -6.69 -0.41
C SER A 6 -15.33 -5.90 0.82
N LEU A 7 -15.05 -6.42 2.02
CA LEU A 7 -15.38 -5.74 3.27
C LEU A 7 -14.60 -4.44 3.43
N SER A 8 -13.29 -4.44 3.16
CA SER A 8 -12.46 -3.24 3.21
C SER A 8 -12.93 -2.16 2.23
N LYS A 9 -13.28 -2.55 1.00
CA LYS A 9 -13.84 -1.63 -0.02
C LYS A 9 -15.19 -1.06 0.42
N ALA A 10 -16.07 -1.91 0.97
CA ALA A 10 -17.36 -1.48 1.49
C ALA A 10 -17.21 -0.51 2.67
N LEU A 11 -16.24 -0.74 3.56
CA LEU A 11 -15.92 0.14 4.67
C LEU A 11 -15.42 1.50 4.17
N ALA A 12 -14.43 1.52 3.27
CA ALA A 12 -13.92 2.77 2.68
C ALA A 12 -15.03 3.59 2.02
N HIS A 13 -15.92 2.93 1.27
CA HIS A 13 -17.08 3.58 0.65
C HIS A 13 -18.09 4.12 1.68
N LYS A 14 -18.34 3.38 2.77
CA LYS A 14 -19.21 3.91 3.84
C LYS A 14 -18.57 5.07 4.59
N MET A 15 -17.26 5.05 4.79
CA MET A 15 -16.52 6.16 5.39
C MET A 15 -16.58 7.41 4.53
N SER A 16 -16.41 7.31 3.20
CA SER A 16 -16.50 8.47 2.31
C SER A 16 -17.87 9.16 2.38
N ILE A 17 -18.96 8.37 2.43
CA ILE A 17 -20.32 8.92 2.59
C ILE A 17 -20.48 9.58 3.96
N ARG A 18 -20.02 8.95 5.05
CA ARG A 18 -20.22 9.45 6.41
C ARG A 18 -19.37 10.68 6.73
N LEU A 19 -18.18 10.77 6.13
CA LEU A 19 -17.25 11.87 6.30
C LEU A 19 -17.37 12.94 5.21
N ALA A 20 -18.37 12.87 4.34
CA ALA A 20 -18.57 13.83 3.24
C ALA A 20 -18.70 15.31 3.70
N HIS A 21 -19.00 15.54 4.98
CA HIS A 21 -19.05 16.87 5.58
C HIS A 21 -17.67 17.41 6.00
N LEU A 22 -16.67 16.54 6.15
CA LEU A 22 -15.28 16.89 6.49
C LEU A 22 -14.37 16.79 5.28
N CYS A 23 -14.58 15.79 4.43
CA CYS A 23 -13.80 15.54 3.22
C CYS A 23 -14.71 15.66 2.00
N LYS A 24 -14.39 16.58 1.08
CA LYS A 24 -15.13 16.76 -0.17
C LYS A 24 -14.87 15.64 -1.16
N ASN A 25 -13.68 15.05 -1.11
CA ASN A 25 -13.25 13.99 -2.00
C ASN A 25 -12.88 12.75 -1.21
N ALA A 26 -12.93 11.59 -1.86
CA ALA A 26 -12.43 10.35 -1.30
C ALA A 26 -11.73 9.53 -2.39
N VAL A 27 -10.54 9.02 -2.07
CA VAL A 27 -9.72 8.22 -2.97
C VAL A 27 -9.38 6.90 -2.28
N MET A 28 -9.54 5.80 -3.00
CA MET A 28 -9.12 4.47 -2.53
C MET A 28 -8.00 3.95 -3.42
N ILE A 29 -6.89 3.59 -2.79
CA ILE A 29 -5.69 3.05 -3.46
C ILE A 29 -5.55 1.60 -3.04
N GLU A 30 -5.61 0.70 -4.01
CA GLU A 30 -5.49 -0.73 -3.77
C GLU A 30 -4.11 -1.23 -4.21
N ILE A 31 -3.36 -1.76 -3.25
CA ILE A 31 -2.00 -2.27 -3.43
C ILE A 31 -2.07 -3.79 -3.31
N HIS A 32 -1.88 -4.48 -4.44
CA HIS A 32 -1.73 -5.94 -4.46
C HIS A 32 -0.25 -6.30 -4.34
N SER A 33 0.17 -6.73 -3.16
CA SER A 33 1.55 -7.09 -2.83
C SER A 33 2.10 -8.17 -3.78
N HIS A 34 1.35 -9.24 -4.07
CA HIS A 34 1.79 -10.30 -4.97
C HIS A 34 2.20 -9.79 -6.37
N SER A 35 1.51 -8.77 -6.89
CA SER A 35 1.83 -8.17 -8.20
C SER A 35 3.07 -7.26 -8.15
N LEU A 36 3.33 -6.62 -7.01
CA LEU A 36 4.51 -5.77 -6.80
C LEU A 36 5.81 -6.58 -6.79
N PHE A 37 5.82 -7.77 -6.19
CA PHE A 37 7.04 -8.59 -6.05
C PHE A 37 7.26 -9.57 -7.20
N SER A 38 6.20 -10.07 -7.85
CA SER A 38 6.34 -11.12 -8.88
C SER A 38 6.73 -10.60 -10.28
N LYS A 39 6.14 -9.49 -10.75
CA LYS A 39 6.34 -9.00 -12.14
C LYS A 39 7.45 -7.98 -12.30
N TRP A 40 7.81 -7.29 -11.22
CA TRP A 40 8.64 -6.09 -11.29
C TRP A 40 9.86 -6.17 -10.40
N PHE A 41 10.33 -7.36 -10.04
CA PHE A 41 11.38 -7.55 -9.05
C PHE A 41 12.59 -6.60 -9.24
N SER A 42 13.04 -6.37 -10.48
CA SER A 42 14.13 -5.43 -10.82
C SER A 42 13.76 -3.93 -10.90
N GLU A 43 12.47 -3.56 -11.07
CA GLU A 43 11.98 -2.17 -11.11
C GLU A 43 11.14 -1.76 -9.88
N SER A 44 10.89 -2.72 -8.99
CA SER A 44 9.91 -2.68 -7.90
C SER A 44 10.18 -1.52 -6.93
N GLY A 45 11.44 -1.22 -6.62
CA GLY A 45 11.80 -0.09 -5.76
C GLY A 45 11.37 1.28 -6.31
N LYS A 46 11.52 1.51 -7.63
CA LYS A 46 11.08 2.77 -8.26
C LYS A 46 9.56 2.86 -8.35
N LEU A 47 8.87 1.73 -8.50
CA LEU A 47 7.41 1.67 -8.49
C LEU A 47 6.85 1.95 -7.09
N VAL A 48 7.43 1.34 -6.06
CA VAL A 48 7.08 1.62 -4.66
C VAL A 48 7.31 3.11 -4.35
N ALA A 49 8.46 3.68 -4.72
CA ALA A 49 8.73 5.10 -4.51
C ALA A 49 7.72 6.01 -5.23
N ARG A 50 7.36 5.71 -6.49
CA ARG A 50 6.36 6.47 -7.25
C ARG A 50 4.95 6.34 -6.66
N LEU A 51 4.57 5.14 -6.22
CA LEU A 51 3.30 4.87 -5.56
C LEU A 51 3.17 5.70 -4.28
N PHE A 52 4.17 5.65 -3.40
CA PHE A 52 4.12 6.42 -2.17
C PHE A 52 4.21 7.92 -2.41
N LYS A 53 5.00 8.38 -3.39
CA LYS A 53 4.98 9.79 -3.81
C LYS A 53 3.56 10.24 -4.17
N HIS A 54 2.85 9.46 -4.97
CA HIS A 54 1.47 9.76 -5.34
C HIS A 54 0.51 9.73 -4.14
N ILE A 55 0.69 8.78 -3.20
CA ILE A 55 -0.08 8.75 -1.95
C ILE A 55 0.16 10.02 -1.14
N PHE A 56 1.41 10.46 -0.98
CA PHE A 56 1.74 11.69 -0.25
C PHE A 56 1.10 12.93 -0.90
N GLU A 57 1.17 13.05 -2.24
CA GLU A 57 0.52 14.14 -2.99
C GLU A 57 -1.00 14.19 -2.74
N LEU A 58 -1.65 13.03 -2.55
CA LEU A 58 -3.09 12.96 -2.24
C LEU A 58 -3.40 13.31 -0.78
N VAL A 59 -2.52 12.95 0.16
CA VAL A 59 -2.69 13.22 1.59
C VAL A 59 -2.41 14.70 1.92
N GLU A 60 -1.67 15.42 1.07
CA GLU A 60 -1.46 16.87 1.21
C GLU A 60 -2.77 17.68 1.09
N ASP A 61 -3.82 17.14 0.46
CA ASP A 61 -5.14 17.77 0.43
C ASP A 61 -5.95 17.40 1.68
N PRO A 62 -6.15 18.33 2.64
CA PRO A 62 -6.89 18.06 3.88
C PRO A 62 -8.39 17.80 3.64
N GLU A 63 -8.92 18.16 2.46
CA GLU A 63 -10.32 17.91 2.10
C GLU A 63 -10.52 16.54 1.41
N THR A 64 -9.45 15.73 1.28
CA THR A 64 -9.50 14.41 0.65
C THR A 64 -9.32 13.29 1.68
N LEU A 65 -10.31 12.39 1.76
CA LEU A 65 -10.16 11.12 2.47
C LEU A 65 -9.36 10.13 1.63
N VAL A 66 -8.15 9.79 2.05
CA VAL A 66 -7.31 8.77 1.38
C VAL A 66 -7.41 7.43 2.13
N CYS A 67 -7.90 6.40 1.45
CA CYS A 67 -7.96 5.04 1.96
C CYS A 67 -6.95 4.15 1.21
N VAL A 68 -5.92 3.66 1.91
CA VAL A 68 -4.94 2.73 1.32
C VAL A 68 -5.28 1.30 1.76
N LEU A 69 -5.67 0.46 0.80
CA LEU A 69 -5.92 -0.96 0.98
C LEU A 69 -4.70 -1.75 0.51
N ILE A 70 -4.08 -2.51 1.41
CA ILE A 70 -3.01 -3.44 1.08
C ILE A 70 -3.57 -4.84 1.18
N ASP A 71 -3.71 -5.51 0.04
CA ASP A 71 -4.17 -6.89 -0.02
C ASP A 71 -2.97 -7.86 -0.02
N GLU A 72 -3.21 -9.08 0.45
CA GLU A 72 -2.21 -10.17 0.51
C GLU A 72 -0.90 -9.79 1.25
N VAL A 73 -1.00 -9.07 2.37
CA VAL A 73 0.17 -8.64 3.15
C VAL A 73 1.10 -9.78 3.57
N GLU A 74 0.60 -11.01 3.68
CA GLU A 74 1.38 -12.23 3.91
C GLU A 74 2.44 -12.49 2.83
N SER A 75 2.21 -12.01 1.60
CA SER A 75 3.18 -12.15 0.51
C SER A 75 4.44 -11.33 0.76
N LEU A 76 4.35 -10.25 1.57
CA LEU A 76 5.52 -9.46 1.99
C LEU A 76 6.46 -10.30 2.85
N THR A 77 5.89 -11.07 3.78
CA THR A 77 6.64 -11.96 4.66
C THR A 77 7.26 -13.09 3.85
N SER A 78 6.50 -13.71 2.94
CA SER A 78 7.02 -14.77 2.08
C SER A 78 8.19 -14.29 1.21
N ALA A 79 8.08 -13.11 0.56
CA ALA A 79 9.15 -12.55 -0.24
C ALA A 79 10.42 -12.29 0.59
N ARG A 80 10.25 -11.78 1.82
CA ARG A 80 11.36 -11.56 2.75
C ARG A 80 12.04 -12.87 3.17
N THR A 81 11.26 -13.90 3.53
CA THR A 81 11.80 -15.20 3.94
C THR A 81 12.54 -15.90 2.79
N ASN A 82 11.99 -15.87 1.57
CA ASN A 82 12.62 -16.47 0.39
C ASN A 82 13.95 -15.80 0.04
N ALA A 83 14.03 -14.46 0.15
CA ALA A 83 15.27 -13.73 -0.07
C ALA A 83 16.31 -13.97 1.04
N MET A 84 15.88 -14.13 2.30
CA MET A 84 16.80 -14.49 3.40
C MET A 84 17.35 -15.92 3.28
N ASN A 85 16.58 -16.84 2.71
CA ASN A 85 16.98 -18.23 2.47
C ASN A 85 17.83 -18.41 1.19
N GLY A 86 18.28 -17.32 0.56
CA GLY A 86 19.16 -17.34 -0.63
C GLY A 86 18.47 -17.78 -1.92
N SER A 87 17.14 -17.89 -1.93
CA SER A 87 16.36 -18.34 -3.10
C SER A 87 16.00 -17.19 -4.05
N GLU A 88 16.08 -15.94 -3.59
CA GLU A 88 15.92 -14.71 -4.38
C GLU A 88 16.95 -13.64 -3.99
N PRO A 89 17.27 -12.67 -4.88
CA PRO A 89 18.23 -11.61 -4.58
C PRO A 89 17.83 -10.74 -3.38
N GLY A 90 18.82 -10.16 -2.69
CA GLY A 90 18.61 -9.24 -1.56
C GLY A 90 17.78 -7.98 -1.88
N ASP A 91 17.50 -7.72 -3.16
CA ASP A 91 16.62 -6.66 -3.62
C ASP A 91 15.18 -6.81 -3.12
N ALA A 92 14.66 -8.04 -2.96
CA ALA A 92 13.33 -8.28 -2.40
C ALA A 92 13.21 -7.70 -0.99
N VAL A 93 14.23 -7.95 -0.15
CA VAL A 93 14.28 -7.44 1.23
C VAL A 93 14.34 -5.92 1.23
N ARG A 94 15.09 -5.31 0.32
CA ARG A 94 15.15 -3.83 0.20
C ARG A 94 13.81 -3.24 -0.17
N VAL A 95 13.06 -3.87 -1.07
CA VAL A 95 11.74 -3.40 -1.50
C VAL A 95 10.71 -3.54 -0.38
N VAL A 96 10.71 -4.68 0.33
CA VAL A 96 9.85 -4.88 1.51
C VAL A 96 10.17 -3.82 2.58
N ASN A 97 11.45 -3.60 2.90
CA ASN A 97 11.83 -2.57 3.86
C ASN A 97 11.42 -1.17 3.40
N SER A 98 11.60 -0.84 2.12
CA SER A 98 11.18 0.45 1.57
C SER A 98 9.66 0.64 1.67
N MET A 99 8.87 -0.40 1.40
CA MET A 99 7.42 -0.35 1.56
C MET A 99 7.02 -0.10 3.02
N LEU A 100 7.62 -0.84 3.97
CA LEU A 100 7.36 -0.66 5.41
C LEU A 100 7.75 0.74 5.88
N THR A 101 8.92 1.25 5.49
CA THR A 101 9.37 2.61 5.85
C THR A 101 8.42 3.68 5.33
N ASN A 102 7.93 3.56 4.09
CA ASN A 102 6.98 4.54 3.57
C ASN A 102 5.59 4.45 4.24
N LEU A 103 5.14 3.25 4.62
CA LEU A 103 3.92 3.09 5.42
C LEU A 103 4.03 3.75 6.79
N ASP A 104 5.21 3.64 7.43
CA ASP A 104 5.44 4.30 8.71
C ASP A 104 5.51 5.82 8.55
N ASN A 105 6.11 6.33 7.48
CA ASN A 105 6.11 7.77 7.19
C ASN A 105 4.70 8.35 7.03
N LEU A 106 3.76 7.61 6.43
CA LEU A 106 2.36 8.02 6.33
C LEU A 106 1.66 8.16 7.69
N LYS A 107 2.09 7.40 8.71
CA LYS A 107 1.54 7.53 10.07
C LYS A 107 2.02 8.79 10.79
N VAL A 108 3.24 9.25 10.46
CA VAL A 108 3.91 10.36 11.16
C VAL A 108 3.44 11.72 10.62
N THR A 109 2.80 11.79 9.46
CA THR A 109 2.29 13.04 8.87
C THR A 109 1.05 13.62 9.58
N HIS A 110 0.69 13.11 10.76
CA HIS A 110 -0.34 13.65 11.64
C HIS A 110 0.11 13.71 13.10
#